data_AF-A0A9E3T975-F1
#
_entry.id   AF-A0A9E3T975-F1
#
_cell.length_a   1.000
_cell.length_b   1.000
_cell.length_c   1.000
_cell.angle_alpha   90.00
_cell.angle_beta   90.00
_cell.angle_gamma   90.00
#
_symmetry.space_group_name_H-M   'P 1'
#
loop_
_entity.id
_entity.type
_entity.pdbx_description
1 polymer ?
#
loop_
_entity_poly.entity_id
_entity_poly.type
_entity_poly.pdbx_seq_one_letter_code
_entity_poly.pdbx_strand_id
1 'polypeptide(L)'
;MTSLAGSLYVDLRKRGACLRVSGDKLIVEAPRDVLTAQDRLALAAVKSGILEALTEESRILAMTLAEFEKTNLAIEVQVPWLDVSLYFVPRAQQVEHLVRIGVHRGRVYTARELTNLTNLPCPDEERPSEIKKIAQMKLAFGAMILDVSADDAERGAPAKPVSGRDVCGACGGHERWRSTADALVCGVCHPPANPTLVAEWITAVEPTRG
;
A
#
# COMPACT_ATOMS: atom_id res chain seq x y z
N MET A 1 12.77 -3.91 7.22
CA MET A 1 14.11 -3.39 6.89
C MET A 1 14.39 -3.76 5.46
N THR A 2 14.50 -2.80 4.55
CA THR A 2 14.80 -3.08 3.15
C THR A 2 16.22 -3.66 3.05
N SER A 3 16.39 -4.80 2.39
CA SER A 3 17.71 -5.39 2.17
C SER A 3 18.57 -4.46 1.29
N LEU A 4 19.90 -4.57 1.36
CA LEU A 4 20.81 -3.80 0.49
C LEU A 4 20.52 -4.04 -1.00
N ALA A 5 20.12 -5.26 -1.35
CA ALA A 5 19.68 -5.61 -2.71
C ALA A 5 18.41 -4.85 -3.09
N GLY A 6 17.42 -4.80 -2.20
CA GLY A 6 16.17 -4.06 -2.40
C GLY A 6 16.40 -2.56 -2.54
N SER A 7 17.24 -1.95 -1.71
CA SER A 7 17.54 -0.51 -1.82
C SER A 7 18.23 -0.17 -3.13
N LEU A 8 19.26 -0.95 -3.53
CA LEU A 8 19.96 -0.72 -4.79
C LEU A 8 19.02 -0.91 -6.01
N TYR A 9 18.17 -1.93 -5.96
CA TYR A 9 17.18 -2.21 -7.00
C TYR A 9 16.22 -1.02 -7.20
N VAL A 10 15.64 -0.51 -6.10
CA VAL A 10 14.73 0.63 -6.12
C VAL A 10 15.42 1.89 -6.61
N ASP A 11 16.62 2.18 -6.12
CA ASP A 11 17.38 3.37 -6.50
C ASP A 11 17.79 3.36 -7.99
N LEU A 12 18.11 2.19 -8.54
CA LEU A 12 18.39 2.06 -9.97
C LEU A 12 17.13 2.28 -10.82
N ARG A 13 15.99 1.71 -10.43
CA ARG A 13 14.72 1.92 -11.15
C ARG A 13 14.25 3.38 -11.09
N LYS A 14 14.43 4.06 -9.96
CA LYS A 14 14.14 5.51 -9.83
C LYS A 14 14.96 6.37 -10.79
N ARG A 15 16.20 5.96 -11.10
CA ARG A 15 17.05 6.62 -12.10
C ARG A 15 16.74 6.20 -13.54
N GLY A 16 15.69 5.40 -13.75
CA GLY A 16 15.25 4.95 -15.08
C GLY A 16 15.94 3.68 -15.59
N ALA A 17 16.65 2.94 -14.73
CA ALA A 17 17.16 1.62 -15.10
C ALA A 17 16.03 0.57 -15.07
N CYS A 18 15.98 -0.28 -16.09
CA CYS A 18 15.16 -1.48 -16.14
C CYS A 18 16.04 -2.69 -15.82
N LEU A 19 15.65 -3.46 -14.81
CA LEU A 19 16.33 -4.71 -14.45
C LEU A 19 15.38 -5.87 -14.72
N ARG A 20 15.87 -6.91 -15.38
CA ARG A 20 15.10 -8.11 -15.72
C ARG A 20 15.94 -9.38 -15.62
N VAL A 21 15.28 -10.51 -15.46
CA VAL A 21 15.91 -11.83 -15.37
C VAL A 21 15.82 -12.54 -16.72
N SER A 22 16.91 -13.16 -17.15
CA SER A 22 16.95 -14.05 -18.31
C SER A 22 17.76 -15.30 -17.95
N GLY A 23 17.07 -16.35 -17.48
CA GLY A 23 17.71 -17.52 -16.88
C GLY A 23 18.42 -17.14 -15.58
N ASP A 24 19.72 -17.37 -15.50
CA ASP A 24 20.59 -17.04 -14.35
C ASP A 24 21.27 -15.66 -14.51
N LYS A 25 20.87 -14.89 -15.52
CA LYS A 25 21.48 -13.59 -15.86
C LYS A 25 20.58 -12.44 -15.45
N LEU A 26 21.20 -11.46 -14.80
CA LEU A 26 20.62 -10.15 -14.57
C LEU A 26 20.91 -9.28 -15.80
N ILE A 27 19.86 -8.85 -16.47
CA ILE A 27 19.94 -7.91 -17.59
C ILE A 27 19.58 -6.54 -17.06
N VAL A 28 20.45 -5.56 -17.30
CA VAL A 28 20.26 -4.16 -16.88
C VAL A 28 20.26 -3.28 -18.13
N GLU A 29 19.13 -2.66 -18.40
CA GLU A 29 18.92 -1.71 -19.48
C GLU A 29 18.74 -0.33 -18.86
N ALA A 30 19.63 0.62 -19.14
CA ALA A 30 19.55 1.96 -18.57
C ALA A 30 19.94 3.02 -19.61
N PRO A 31 19.43 4.26 -19.50
CA PRO A 31 19.92 5.37 -20.30
C PRO A 31 21.45 5.55 -20.15
N ARG A 32 22.06 6.20 -21.14
CA ARG A 32 23.48 6.55 -21.06
C ARG A 32 23.74 7.35 -19.77
N ASP A 33 24.84 7.03 -19.09
CA ASP A 33 25.30 7.68 -17.86
C ASP A 33 24.45 7.44 -16.59
N VAL A 34 23.32 6.72 -16.67
CA VAL A 34 22.55 6.33 -15.47
C VAL A 34 23.29 5.30 -14.62
N LEU A 35 23.99 4.36 -15.26
CA LEU A 35 24.67 3.25 -14.58
C LEU A 35 26.18 3.53 -14.43
N THR A 36 26.59 3.97 -13.24
CA THR A 36 27.99 4.30 -12.92
C THR A 36 28.87 3.06 -12.74
N ALA A 37 30.19 3.24 -12.70
CA ALA A 37 31.12 2.14 -12.37
C ALA A 37 30.87 1.59 -10.95
N GLN A 38 30.52 2.45 -10.00
CA GLN A 38 30.18 2.06 -8.63
C GLN A 38 28.89 1.24 -8.59
N ASP A 39 27.86 1.61 -9.36
CA ASP A 39 26.62 0.84 -9.46
C ASP A 39 26.87 -0.57 -9.98
N ARG A 40 27.76 -0.73 -10.96
CA ARG A 40 28.12 -2.04 -11.52
C ARG A 40 28.81 -2.94 -10.49
N LEU A 41 29.71 -2.37 -9.69
CA LEU A 41 30.36 -3.08 -8.59
C LEU A 41 29.35 -3.47 -7.50
N ALA A 42 28.45 -2.55 -7.13
CA ALA A 42 27.40 -2.81 -6.16
C ALA A 42 26.45 -3.91 -6.66
N LEU A 43 26.00 -3.85 -7.92
CA LEU A 43 25.17 -4.86 -8.57
C LEU A 43 25.83 -6.23 -8.57
N ALA A 44 27.14 -6.29 -8.86
CA ALA A 44 27.88 -7.54 -8.83
C ALA A 44 27.91 -8.16 -7.42
N ALA A 45 28.06 -7.32 -6.38
CA ALA A 45 28.10 -7.76 -4.99
C ALA A 45 26.75 -8.29 -4.47
N VAL A 46 25.61 -7.75 -4.96
CA VAL A 46 24.26 -8.16 -4.52
C VAL A 46 23.45 -8.90 -5.60
N LYS A 47 24.11 -9.39 -6.66
CA LYS A 47 23.46 -9.96 -7.86
C LYS A 47 22.45 -11.05 -7.51
N SER A 48 22.81 -11.99 -6.64
CA SER A 48 21.93 -13.12 -6.25
C SER A 48 20.65 -12.62 -5.60
N GLY A 49 20.75 -11.67 -4.66
CA GLY A 49 19.58 -11.10 -3.99
C GLY A 49 18.67 -10.33 -4.95
N ILE A 50 19.22 -9.66 -5.96
CA ILE A 50 18.42 -8.99 -7.00
C ILE A 50 17.71 -10.01 -7.91
N LEU A 51 18.40 -11.09 -8.29
CA LEU A 51 17.78 -12.15 -9.10
C LEU A 51 16.62 -12.82 -8.36
N GLU A 52 16.81 -13.12 -7.07
CA GLU A 52 15.76 -13.67 -6.21
C GLU A 52 14.56 -12.73 -6.10
N ALA A 53 14.81 -11.45 -5.80
CA ALA A 53 13.76 -10.42 -5.72
C ALA A 53 12.98 -10.27 -7.03
N LEU A 54 13.67 -10.21 -8.18
CA LEU A 54 13.02 -10.11 -9.50
C LEU A 54 12.23 -11.37 -9.88
N THR A 55 12.72 -12.54 -9.48
CA THR A 55 12.02 -13.81 -9.72
C THR A 55 10.74 -13.86 -8.91
N GLU A 56 10.80 -13.44 -7.65
CA GLU A 56 9.65 -13.35 -6.75
C GLU A 56 8.63 -12.30 -7.23
N GLU A 57 9.10 -11.11 -7.63
CA GLU A 57 8.26 -10.07 -8.27
C GLU A 57 7.53 -10.63 -9.50
N SER A 58 8.26 -11.32 -10.38
CA SER A 58 7.69 -11.94 -11.59
C SER A 58 6.62 -12.99 -11.24
N ARG A 59 6.88 -13.81 -10.21
CA ARG A 59 5.94 -14.83 -9.74
C ARG A 59 4.66 -14.19 -9.23
N ILE A 60 4.76 -13.13 -8.43
CA ILE A 60 3.62 -12.42 -7.84
C ILE A 60 2.78 -11.71 -8.90
N LEU A 61 3.45 -11.01 -9.82
CA LEU A 61 2.78 -10.32 -10.93
C LEU A 61 2.09 -11.29 -11.90
N ALA A 62 2.49 -12.56 -11.92
CA ALA A 62 1.86 -13.62 -12.72
C ALA A 62 0.63 -14.26 -12.05
N MET A 63 0.40 -14.02 -10.75
CA MET A 63 -0.75 -14.58 -10.04
C MET A 63 -2.06 -13.94 -10.54
N THR A 64 -3.18 -14.59 -10.26
CA THR A 64 -4.54 -14.02 -10.31
C THR A 64 -4.93 -13.43 -8.95
N LEU A 65 -5.94 -12.56 -8.88
CA LEU A 65 -6.41 -11.99 -7.60
C LEU A 65 -6.94 -13.08 -6.66
N ALA A 66 -7.58 -14.12 -7.21
CA ALA A 66 -8.07 -15.27 -6.46
C ALA A 66 -6.92 -16.13 -5.88
N GLU A 67 -5.78 -16.24 -6.58
CA GLU A 67 -4.59 -16.87 -6.03
C GLU A 67 -3.92 -15.96 -4.99
N PHE A 68 -3.83 -14.66 -5.25
CA PHE A 68 -3.28 -13.69 -4.31
C PHE A 68 -4.03 -13.68 -2.97
N GLU A 69 -5.36 -13.73 -2.99
CA GLU A 69 -6.21 -13.83 -1.78
C GLU A 69 -5.93 -15.08 -0.92
N LYS A 70 -5.42 -16.14 -1.54
CA LYS A 70 -5.02 -17.38 -0.85
C LYS A 70 -3.63 -17.30 -0.24
N THR A 71 -2.82 -16.31 -0.64
CA THR A 71 -1.49 -16.08 -0.05
C THR A 71 -1.60 -15.35 1.28
N ASN A 72 -0.45 -15.21 1.94
CA ASN A 72 -0.27 -14.35 3.11
C ASN A 72 0.75 -13.23 2.84
N LEU A 73 0.93 -12.85 1.57
CA LEU A 73 1.94 -11.89 1.14
C LEU A 73 1.34 -10.50 1.01
N ALA A 74 1.83 -9.53 1.77
CA ALA A 74 1.56 -8.11 1.53
C ALA A 74 2.56 -7.55 0.51
N ILE A 75 2.08 -6.74 -0.43
CA ILE A 75 2.90 -6.11 -1.48
C ILE A 75 2.90 -4.60 -1.25
N GLU A 76 4.07 -4.02 -1.05
CA GLU A 76 4.24 -2.58 -1.02
C GLU A 76 4.54 -2.04 -2.42
N VAL A 77 3.73 -1.08 -2.86
CA VAL A 77 3.78 -0.48 -4.19
C VAL A 77 4.05 1.01 -4.07
N GLN A 78 5.21 1.46 -4.54
CA GLN A 78 5.50 2.89 -4.73
C GLN A 78 4.90 3.36 -6.04
N VAL A 79 4.35 4.58 -6.07
CA VAL A 79 3.86 5.22 -7.30
C VAL A 79 4.60 6.55 -7.46
N PRO A 80 5.32 6.82 -8.56
CA PRO A 80 6.21 7.98 -8.67
C PRO A 80 5.58 9.36 -8.41
N TRP A 81 4.29 9.54 -8.73
CA TRP A 81 3.57 10.79 -8.48
C TRP A 81 2.88 10.83 -7.11
N LEU A 82 3.02 9.78 -6.31
CA LEU A 82 2.46 9.68 -4.98
C LEU A 82 3.63 9.55 -3.98
N ASP A 83 3.81 10.56 -3.14
CA ASP A 83 4.89 10.59 -2.13
C ASP A 83 4.74 9.52 -1.02
N VAL A 84 3.74 8.64 -1.16
CA VAL A 84 3.43 7.58 -0.22
C VAL A 84 3.22 6.25 -0.95
N SER A 85 3.67 5.15 -0.34
CA SER A 85 3.41 3.81 -0.85
C SER A 85 1.96 3.38 -0.67
N LEU A 86 1.45 2.58 -1.59
CA LEU A 86 0.21 1.82 -1.45
C LEU A 86 0.55 0.39 -1.02
N TYR A 87 -0.37 -0.25 -0.30
CA TYR A 87 -0.23 -1.62 0.15
C TYR A 87 -1.33 -2.47 -0.46
N PHE A 88 -0.95 -3.60 -1.04
CA PHE A 88 -1.88 -4.63 -1.47
C PHE A 88 -1.80 -5.80 -0.50
N VAL A 89 -2.94 -6.19 0.03
CA VAL A 89 -3.01 -7.27 1.00
C VAL A 89 -4.02 -8.34 0.56
N PRO A 90 -3.76 -9.62 0.82
CA PRO A 90 -4.69 -10.70 0.52
C PRO A 90 -6.05 -10.50 1.19
N ARG A 91 -6.08 -10.15 2.48
CA ARG A 91 -7.29 -10.19 3.33
C ARG A 91 -7.41 -8.98 4.26
N ALA A 92 -8.60 -8.79 4.81
CA ALA A 92 -8.91 -7.70 5.74
C ALA A 92 -8.08 -7.74 7.04
N GLN A 93 -7.67 -8.92 7.50
CA GLN A 93 -6.86 -9.08 8.72
C GLN A 93 -5.54 -8.31 8.65
N GLN A 94 -4.87 -8.34 7.48
CA GLN A 94 -3.62 -7.61 7.24
C GLN A 94 -3.85 -6.10 7.18
N VAL A 95 -5.05 -5.64 6.79
CA VAL A 95 -5.41 -4.23 6.83
C VAL A 95 -5.37 -3.72 8.27
N GLU A 96 -5.95 -4.47 9.21
CA GLU A 96 -5.94 -4.09 10.63
C GLU A 96 -4.52 -4.02 11.19
N HIS A 97 -3.65 -4.96 10.80
CA HIS A 97 -2.24 -4.95 11.17
C HIS A 97 -1.54 -3.69 10.65
N LEU A 98 -1.65 -3.40 9.35
CA LEU A 98 -1.03 -2.22 8.72
C LEU A 98 -1.55 -0.91 9.33
N VAL A 99 -2.85 -0.82 9.62
CA VAL A 99 -3.43 0.36 10.28
C VAL A 99 -2.88 0.52 11.70
N ARG A 100 -2.69 -0.57 12.44
CA ARG A 100 -2.12 -0.53 13.81
C ARG A 100 -0.69 0.00 13.83
N ILE A 101 0.09 -0.25 12.79
CA ILE A 101 1.47 0.28 12.66
C ILE A 101 1.51 1.66 11.98
N GLY A 102 0.36 2.31 11.76
CA GLY A 102 0.26 3.69 11.30
C GLY A 102 0.05 3.88 9.80
N VAL A 103 -0.17 2.80 9.03
CA VAL A 103 -0.52 2.93 7.61
C VAL A 103 -1.96 3.40 7.48
N HIS A 104 -2.18 4.54 6.82
CA HIS A 104 -3.51 5.07 6.60
C HIS A 104 -4.37 4.09 5.77
N ARG A 105 -5.62 3.84 6.19
CA ARG A 105 -6.53 2.87 5.54
C ARG A 105 -6.72 3.12 4.05
N GLY A 106 -6.79 4.39 3.63
CA GLY A 106 -6.90 4.78 2.21
C GLY A 106 -5.68 4.42 1.35
N ARG A 107 -4.61 3.89 1.95
CA ARG A 107 -3.41 3.39 1.25
C ARG A 107 -3.38 1.87 1.14
N VAL A 108 -4.31 1.15 1.77
CA VAL A 108 -4.33 -0.32 1.80
C VAL A 108 -5.50 -0.83 0.97
N TYR A 109 -5.25 -1.79 0.08
CA TYR A 109 -6.26 -2.42 -0.77
C TYR A 109 -6.19 -3.94 -0.61
N THR A 110 -7.31 -4.54 -0.28
CA THR A 110 -7.48 -6.00 -0.22
C THR A 110 -7.62 -6.60 -1.62
N ALA A 111 -7.36 -7.91 -1.77
CA ALA A 111 -7.61 -8.62 -3.03
C ALA A 111 -9.05 -8.41 -3.53
N ARG A 112 -10.05 -8.42 -2.63
CA ARG A 112 -11.45 -8.15 -2.96
C ARG A 112 -11.68 -6.72 -3.48
N GLU A 113 -11.07 -5.71 -2.86
CA GLU A 113 -11.17 -4.33 -3.35
C GLU A 113 -10.51 -4.17 -4.72
N LEU A 114 -9.37 -4.83 -4.93
CA LEU A 114 -8.70 -4.88 -6.23
C LEU A 114 -9.60 -5.54 -7.30
N THR A 115 -10.31 -6.62 -6.96
CA THR A 115 -11.29 -7.26 -7.84
C THR A 115 -12.44 -6.32 -8.19
N ASN A 116 -12.94 -5.57 -7.21
CA ASN A 116 -13.98 -4.57 -7.46
C ASN A 116 -13.49 -3.48 -8.42
N LEU A 117 -12.24 -3.02 -8.26
CA LEU A 117 -11.63 -2.02 -9.14
C LEU A 117 -11.45 -2.52 -10.57
N THR A 118 -11.11 -3.80 -10.78
CA THR A 118 -10.97 -4.38 -12.14
C THR A 118 -12.30 -4.58 -12.85
N ASN A 119 -13.37 -4.74 -12.08
CA ASN A 119 -14.73 -4.92 -12.59
C ASN A 119 -15.45 -3.61 -12.90
N LEU A 120 -14.82 -2.45 -12.62
CA LEU A 120 -15.37 -1.18 -13.05
C LEU A 120 -15.45 -1.14 -14.58
N PRO A 121 -16.60 -0.76 -15.16
CA PRO A 121 -16.75 -0.68 -16.61
C PRO A 121 -15.70 0.27 -17.18
N CYS A 122 -14.80 -0.28 -17.99
CA CYS A 122 -13.85 0.48 -18.78
C CYS A 122 -14.52 0.77 -20.12
N PRO A 123 -14.64 2.05 -20.55
CA PRO A 123 -15.37 2.41 -21.76
C PRO A 123 -14.77 1.87 -23.06
N ASP A 124 -13.54 1.33 -23.05
CA ASP A 124 -12.86 0.79 -24.23
C ASP A 124 -12.71 -0.76 -24.17
N GLU A 125 -13.09 -1.45 -25.25
CA GLU A 125 -13.49 -2.87 -25.31
C GLU A 125 -12.37 -3.94 -25.21
N GLU A 126 -11.09 -3.58 -25.11
CA GLU A 126 -10.02 -4.59 -25.01
C GLU A 126 -9.75 -4.98 -23.55
N ARG A 127 -10.00 -6.25 -23.17
CA ARG A 127 -9.82 -6.76 -21.81
C ARG A 127 -8.58 -7.67 -21.67
N PRO A 128 -7.38 -7.13 -21.37
CA PRO A 128 -6.30 -7.93 -20.81
C PRO A 128 -6.70 -8.52 -19.44
N SER A 129 -5.96 -9.54 -18.98
CA SER A 129 -6.21 -10.21 -17.69
C SER A 129 -6.25 -9.22 -16.51
N GLU A 130 -7.03 -9.55 -15.47
CA GLU A 130 -7.41 -8.61 -14.40
C GLU A 130 -6.22 -8.08 -13.58
N ILE A 131 -5.24 -8.94 -13.23
CA ILE A 131 -3.99 -8.49 -12.59
C ILE A 131 -3.12 -7.69 -13.55
N LYS A 132 -3.08 -8.07 -14.83
CA LYS A 132 -2.40 -7.28 -15.86
C LYS A 132 -3.05 -5.89 -16.00
N LYS A 133 -4.37 -5.74 -15.83
CA LYS A 133 -5.05 -4.43 -15.81
C LYS A 133 -4.66 -3.57 -14.61
N ILE A 134 -4.63 -4.11 -13.40
CA ILE A 134 -4.21 -3.34 -12.22
C ILE A 134 -2.72 -3.00 -12.32
N ALA A 135 -1.89 -3.97 -12.70
CA ALA A 135 -0.46 -3.78 -12.90
C ALA A 135 -0.18 -2.81 -14.06
N GLN A 136 -0.91 -2.86 -15.17
CA GLN A 136 -0.79 -1.93 -16.31
C GLN A 136 -1.34 -0.55 -16.00
N MET A 137 -2.48 -0.43 -15.31
CA MET A 137 -2.96 0.85 -14.79
C MET A 137 -1.86 1.46 -13.91
N LYS A 138 -1.28 0.68 -13.00
CA LYS A 138 -0.22 1.17 -12.11
C LYS A 138 1.14 1.38 -12.78
N LEU A 139 1.50 0.62 -13.82
CA LEU A 139 2.70 0.81 -14.65
C LEU A 139 2.56 2.02 -15.58
N ALA A 140 1.36 2.30 -16.11
CA ALA A 140 1.04 3.55 -16.81
C ALA A 140 1.22 4.78 -15.90
N PHE A 141 1.16 4.54 -14.58
CA PHE A 141 1.44 5.51 -13.53
C PHE A 141 2.86 5.43 -12.94
N GLY A 142 3.73 4.56 -13.49
CA GLY A 142 5.14 4.41 -13.11
C GLY A 142 5.40 3.59 -11.83
N ALA A 143 4.42 2.87 -11.32
CA ALA A 143 4.52 2.21 -10.03
C ALA A 143 5.59 1.09 -9.96
N MET A 144 6.21 0.94 -8.80
CA MET A 144 7.31 0.02 -8.50
C MET A 144 6.99 -0.81 -7.25
N ILE A 145 7.20 -2.13 -7.31
CA ILE A 145 7.11 -2.98 -6.11
C ILE A 145 8.37 -2.74 -5.28
N LEU A 146 8.20 -2.29 -4.04
CA LEU A 146 9.30 -2.02 -3.12
C LEU A 146 9.64 -3.24 -2.27
N ASP A 147 8.60 -3.95 -1.82
CA ASP A 147 8.73 -5.03 -0.87
C ASP A 147 7.59 -6.04 -1.02
N VAL A 148 7.90 -7.28 -0.69
CA VAL A 148 6.95 -8.38 -0.58
C VAL A 148 7.27 -9.08 0.74
N SER A 149 6.34 -9.01 1.68
CA SER A 149 6.52 -9.58 3.01
C SER A 149 5.41 -10.57 3.32
N ALA A 150 5.77 -11.74 3.84
CA ALA A 150 4.80 -12.60 4.52
C ALA A 150 4.39 -11.94 5.85
N ASP A 151 3.09 -11.96 6.16
CA ASP A 151 2.62 -11.50 7.46
C ASP A 151 2.79 -12.60 8.52
N ASP A 152 3.65 -12.41 9.51
CA ASP A 152 3.83 -13.35 10.63
C ASP A 152 2.66 -13.28 11.66
N ALA A 153 1.57 -12.58 11.34
CA ALA A 153 0.43 -12.33 12.24
C ALA A 153 -0.37 -13.56 12.70
N GLU A 154 0.00 -14.81 12.37
CA GLU A 154 -0.67 -16.01 12.87
C GLU A 154 -0.53 -16.23 14.41
N ARG A 155 0.18 -15.35 15.14
CA ARG A 155 0.15 -15.30 16.63
C ARG A 155 -0.53 -14.04 17.18
N GLY A 156 -1.80 -13.84 16.85
CA GLY A 156 -2.62 -12.78 17.44
C GLY A 156 -3.78 -13.35 18.26
N ALA A 157 -3.68 -13.30 19.59
CA ALA A 157 -4.79 -13.54 20.52
C ALA A 157 -6.03 -12.70 20.14
N PRO A 158 -7.26 -13.15 20.47
CA PRO A 158 -8.49 -12.47 20.07
C PRO A 158 -8.49 -11.01 20.52
N ALA A 159 -8.87 -10.12 19.61
CA ALA A 159 -8.95 -8.69 19.85
C ALA A 159 -9.90 -8.40 21.03
N LYS A 160 -9.37 -7.76 22.07
CA LYS A 160 -10.22 -7.13 23.10
C LYS A 160 -11.01 -5.98 22.43
N PRO A 161 -12.30 -5.82 22.76
CA PRO A 161 -13.06 -4.65 22.32
C PRO A 161 -12.36 -3.37 22.79
N VAL A 162 -12.21 -2.41 21.88
CA VAL A 162 -11.65 -1.09 22.19
C VAL A 162 -12.70 -0.31 22.96
N SER A 163 -12.74 -0.50 24.28
CA SER A 163 -13.44 0.41 25.17
C SER A 163 -12.55 1.64 25.46
N GLY A 164 -13.08 2.82 25.18
CA GLY A 164 -12.74 4.07 25.89
C GLY A 164 -11.34 4.66 25.69
N ARG A 165 -10.93 5.00 24.47
CA ARG A 165 -9.84 5.99 24.31
C ARG A 165 -10.40 7.36 23.95
N ASP A 166 -10.30 8.28 24.91
CA ASP A 166 -10.61 9.71 24.75
C ASP A 166 -9.59 10.46 23.87
N VAL A 167 -8.62 9.76 23.24
CA VAL A 167 -7.50 10.35 22.48
C VAL A 167 -7.41 9.81 21.06
N CYS A 168 -7.02 10.67 20.12
CA CYS A 168 -7.00 10.34 18.70
C CYS A 168 -5.75 9.53 18.42
N GLY A 169 -5.87 8.38 17.75
CA GLY A 169 -4.70 7.58 17.37
C GLY A 169 -3.74 8.29 16.40
N ALA A 170 -4.22 9.31 15.68
CA ALA A 170 -3.43 10.04 14.69
C ALA A 170 -2.74 11.30 15.27
N CYS A 171 -3.50 12.21 15.91
CA CYS A 171 -2.94 13.47 16.43
C CYS A 171 -2.83 13.53 17.97
N GLY A 172 -3.28 12.51 18.70
CA GLY A 172 -3.38 12.54 20.16
C GLY A 172 -4.49 13.45 20.71
N GLY A 173 -5.11 14.30 19.88
CA GLY A 173 -6.11 15.27 20.30
C GLY A 173 -7.41 14.65 20.85
N HIS A 174 -8.13 15.45 21.64
CA HIS A 174 -9.36 15.05 22.32
C HIS A 174 -10.64 15.54 21.61
N GLU A 175 -10.53 16.44 20.63
CA GLU A 175 -11.69 16.97 19.94
C GLU A 175 -12.38 15.90 19.09
N ARG A 176 -13.67 15.69 19.34
CA ARG A 176 -14.50 14.72 18.62
C ARG A 176 -15.79 15.34 18.16
N TRP A 177 -16.23 14.94 16.98
CA TRP A 177 -17.60 15.14 16.51
C TRP A 177 -18.17 13.80 16.03
N ARG A 178 -19.49 13.70 16.03
CA ARG A 178 -20.22 12.49 15.62
C ARG A 178 -20.70 12.69 14.18
N SER A 179 -20.35 11.77 13.29
CA SER A 179 -20.80 11.82 11.89
C SER A 179 -22.29 11.47 11.78
N THR A 180 -22.88 11.70 10.62
CA THR A 180 -24.27 11.29 10.31
C THR A 180 -24.45 9.76 10.33
N ALA A 181 -23.36 8.99 10.28
CA ALA A 181 -23.35 7.54 10.42
C ALA A 181 -23.05 7.08 11.86
N ASP A 182 -23.21 7.97 12.85
CA ASP A 182 -22.99 7.70 14.28
C ASP A 182 -21.53 7.36 14.66
N ALA A 183 -20.57 7.62 13.77
CA ALA A 183 -19.16 7.37 14.04
C ALA A 183 -18.52 8.55 14.78
N LEU A 184 -17.68 8.27 15.78
CA LEU A 184 -16.90 9.30 16.49
C LEU A 184 -15.63 9.63 15.69
N VAL A 185 -15.48 10.89 15.26
CA VAL A 185 -14.42 11.36 14.35
C VAL A 185 -13.57 12.43 15.03
N CYS A 186 -12.26 12.43 14.79
CA CYS A 186 -11.34 13.46 15.32
C CYS A 186 -11.56 14.81 14.63
N GLY A 187 -11.94 15.85 15.40
CA GLY A 187 -12.16 17.20 14.88
C GLY A 187 -10.90 17.88 14.36
N VAL A 188 -9.72 17.51 14.86
CA VAL A 188 -8.45 18.06 14.39
C VAL A 188 -7.99 17.41 13.08
N CYS A 189 -8.06 16.08 12.98
CA CYS A 189 -7.62 15.36 11.78
C CYS A 189 -8.62 15.43 10.62
N HIS A 190 -9.91 15.49 10.96
CA HIS A 190 -11.02 15.57 10.02
C HIS A 190 -11.97 16.66 10.50
N PRO A 191 -11.58 17.94 10.35
CA PRO A 191 -12.48 19.03 10.69
C PRO A 191 -13.76 18.90 9.85
N PRO A 192 -14.93 19.19 10.43
CA PRO A 192 -16.18 19.15 9.70
C PRO A 192 -16.13 20.15 8.53
N ALA A 193 -16.72 19.78 7.40
CA ALA A 193 -16.71 20.62 6.19
C ALA A 193 -17.36 22.00 6.41
N ASN A 194 -18.25 22.11 7.40
CA ASN A 194 -18.82 23.39 7.84
C ASN A 194 -18.76 23.49 9.38
N PRO A 195 -17.75 24.20 9.92
CA PRO A 195 -17.59 24.33 11.37
C PRO A 195 -18.72 25.12 12.04
N THR A 196 -19.35 26.05 11.34
CA THR A 196 -20.52 26.81 11.84
C THR A 196 -21.70 25.89 12.09
N LEU A 197 -22.00 24.99 11.14
CA LEU A 197 -23.08 24.02 11.27
C LEU A 197 -22.86 23.07 12.48
N VAL A 198 -21.61 22.66 12.73
CA VAL A 198 -21.29 21.81 13.88
C VAL A 198 -21.39 22.57 15.20
N ALA A 199 -21.02 23.85 15.24
CA ALA A 199 -21.19 24.69 16.42
C ALA A 199 -22.68 24.87 16.77
N GLU A 200 -23.55 25.03 15.77
CA GLU A 200 -25.01 25.06 15.94
C GLU A 200 -25.55 23.73 16.51
N TRP A 201 -25.02 22.58 16.07
CA TRP A 201 -25.42 21.28 16.63
C TRP A 201 -24.97 21.07 18.08
N ILE A 202 -23.74 21.45 18.42
CA ILE A 202 -23.23 21.35 19.80
C ILE A 202 -24.06 22.19 20.75
N THR A 203 -24.51 23.36 20.31
CA THR A 203 -25.36 24.25 21.12
C THR A 203 -26.82 23.82 21.17
N ALA A 204 -27.30 23.06 20.17
CA ALA A 204 -28.66 22.53 20.11
C ALA A 204 -28.87 21.25 20.94
N VAL A 205 -27.81 20.55 21.36
CA VAL A 205 -27.95 19.46 22.34
C VAL A 205 -28.22 20.09 23.70
N GLU A 206 -29.50 20.23 24.08
CA GLU A 206 -29.86 20.58 25.44
C GLU A 206 -29.19 19.61 26.41
N PRO A 207 -28.57 20.09 27.51
CA PRO A 207 -28.06 19.20 28.52
C PRO A 207 -29.26 18.42 29.08
N THR A 208 -29.31 17.12 28.80
CA THR A 208 -30.17 16.18 29.51
C THR A 208 -29.76 16.23 30.97
N ARG A 209 -30.41 17.11 31.72
CA ARG A 209 -30.31 17.22 33.17
C ARG A 209 -31.15 16.11 33.78
N GLY A 210 -30.48 15.21 34.50
CA GLY A 210 -31.06 14.39 35.58
C GLY A 210 -31.86 13.18 35.13
#